data_AF-A0A3B9FP78-F1
#
_entry.id   AF-A0A3B9FP78-F1
#
_cell.length_a   1.000
_cell.length_b   1.000
_cell.length_c   1.000
_cell.angle_alpha   90.00
_cell.angle_beta   90.00
_cell.angle_gamma   90.00
#
_symmetry.space_group_name_H-M   'P 1'
#
loop_
_entity.id
_entity.type
_entity.pdbx_description
1 polymer ?
#
loop_
_entity_poly.entity_id
_entity_poly.type
_entity_poly.pdbx_seq_one_letter_code
_entity_poly.pdbx_strand_id
1 'polypeptide(L)'
;MKKTFLFLSPTLLAFVAGLHGDPADPSKVDSDYAIQGEYSGTVKGEEGDLKLGCQVVAMGKGNFMARGYVGGLPGDGWNLTKEDTVNASIRENGSVVFENDKHRAILKEGAMEIQTLDGKKIGSLQSILRKSPTLGAKPPKGAVVLFEGASTENFKPGRMTEDHLLMEGAKSVKLFRDHRLHVEFRLPYKPTARGQGRGNSGLYLQGRYEVQMLDSFG
;
A
#
# COMPACT_ATOMS: atom_id res chain seq x y z
N MET A 1 -12.77 59.22 22.12
CA MET A 1 -13.14 58.39 20.94
C MET A 1 -12.38 57.08 21.03
N LYS A 2 -13.04 55.99 21.47
CA LYS A 2 -12.43 54.67 21.60
C LYS A 2 -12.47 53.98 20.23
N LYS A 3 -11.30 53.64 19.67
CA LYS A 3 -11.19 52.90 18.40
C LYS A 3 -11.38 51.41 18.68
N THR A 4 -12.50 50.87 18.19
CA THR A 4 -12.80 49.44 18.15
C THR A 4 -11.95 48.81 17.04
N PHE A 5 -11.11 47.84 17.38
CA PHE A 5 -10.44 46.98 16.40
C PHE A 5 -11.26 45.70 16.22
N LEU A 6 -11.81 45.50 15.02
CA LEU A 6 -12.34 44.20 14.59
C LEU A 6 -11.16 43.30 14.21
N PHE A 7 -11.01 42.19 14.92
CA PHE A 7 -10.18 41.06 14.50
C PHE A 7 -11.06 40.09 13.72
N LEU A 8 -10.94 40.09 12.39
CA LEU A 8 -11.42 38.98 11.56
C LEU A 8 -10.33 37.90 11.61
N SER A 9 -10.60 36.80 12.30
CA SER A 9 -9.78 35.58 12.20
C SER A 9 -10.07 34.92 10.86
N PRO A 10 -9.09 34.75 9.95
CA PRO A 10 -9.27 33.86 8.83
C PRO A 10 -9.18 32.43 9.38
N THR A 11 -10.33 31.77 9.50
CA THR A 11 -10.36 30.32 9.62
C THR A 11 -9.74 29.77 8.34
N LEU A 12 -8.46 29.40 8.42
CA LEU A 12 -7.76 28.72 7.34
C LEU A 12 -8.37 27.31 7.25
N LEU A 13 -9.44 27.16 6.46
CA LEU A 13 -9.79 25.85 5.93
C LEU A 13 -8.65 25.46 4.98
N ALA A 14 -7.68 24.71 5.51
CA ALA A 14 -6.74 23.99 4.68
C ALA A 14 -7.52 22.89 3.95
N PHE A 15 -8.15 23.25 2.83
CA PHE A 15 -8.42 22.29 1.79
C PHE A 15 -7.05 21.82 1.30
N VAL A 16 -6.59 20.68 1.80
CA VAL A 16 -5.53 19.94 1.13
C VAL A 16 -6.16 19.44 -0.17
N ALA A 17 -6.09 20.30 -1.19
CA ALA A 17 -6.32 19.89 -2.56
C ALA A 17 -5.37 18.70 -2.80
N GLY A 18 -5.94 17.53 -3.07
CA GLY A 18 -5.17 16.32 -3.32
C GLY A 18 -4.11 16.62 -4.37
N LEU A 19 -2.85 16.39 -3.99
CA LEU A 19 -1.73 16.42 -4.91
C LEU A 19 -2.09 15.51 -6.09
N HIS A 20 -2.36 16.09 -7.25
CA HIS A 20 -2.43 15.37 -8.52
C HIS A 20 -0.98 15.14 -9.00
N GLY A 21 -0.15 14.55 -8.14
CA GLY A 21 1.20 14.15 -8.44
C GLY A 21 1.23 12.82 -9.18
N ASP A 22 2.43 12.36 -9.55
CA ASP A 22 2.60 11.04 -10.16
C ASP A 22 2.10 9.95 -9.18
N PRO A 23 1.03 9.20 -9.51
CA PRO A 23 0.50 8.18 -8.61
C PRO A 23 1.48 7.02 -8.41
N ALA A 24 2.51 6.87 -9.23
CA ALA A 24 3.58 5.89 -9.03
C ALA A 24 4.72 6.39 -8.10
N ASP A 25 4.65 7.64 -7.62
CA ASP A 25 5.62 8.22 -6.71
C ASP A 25 4.99 8.42 -5.32
N PRO A 26 5.33 7.58 -4.32
CA PRO A 26 4.82 7.71 -2.95
C PRO A 26 5.04 9.07 -2.28
N SER A 27 6.02 9.87 -2.75
CA SER A 27 6.26 11.21 -2.21
C SER A 27 5.29 12.27 -2.74
N LYS A 28 4.51 11.92 -3.78
CA LYS A 28 3.62 12.85 -4.52
C LYS A 28 2.14 12.49 -4.39
N VAL A 29 1.80 11.56 -3.50
CA VAL A 29 0.42 11.13 -3.24
C VAL A 29 -0.13 11.73 -1.95
N ASP A 30 -1.42 11.50 -1.69
CA ASP A 30 -2.07 11.98 -0.47
C ASP A 30 -1.54 11.31 0.82
N SER A 31 -1.91 11.90 1.96
CA SER A 31 -1.53 11.41 3.28
C SER A 31 -2.09 10.03 3.62
N ASP A 32 -3.15 9.57 2.94
CA ASP A 32 -3.72 8.25 3.21
C ASP A 32 -2.69 7.15 2.87
N TYR A 33 -1.79 7.40 1.92
CA TYR A 33 -0.72 6.48 1.55
C TYR A 33 0.20 6.13 2.74
N ALA A 34 0.49 7.10 3.62
CA ALA A 34 1.35 6.88 4.79
C ALA A 34 0.65 6.11 5.92
N ILE A 35 -0.68 6.02 5.88
CA ILE A 35 -1.51 5.34 6.88
C ILE A 35 -1.86 3.91 6.42
N GLN A 36 -1.96 3.66 5.12
CA GLN A 36 -2.11 2.29 4.63
C GLN A 36 -0.82 1.48 4.83
N GLY A 37 -0.97 0.17 4.85
CA GLY A 37 0.15 -0.75 4.93
C GLY A 37 -0.17 -1.94 5.82
N GLU A 38 0.88 -2.65 6.19
CA GLU A 38 0.79 -3.85 6.99
C GLU A 38 1.27 -3.56 8.41
N TYR A 39 0.55 -4.11 9.37
CA TYR A 39 0.83 -3.98 10.77
C TYR A 39 0.93 -5.37 11.36
N SER A 40 1.92 -5.60 12.22
CA SER A 40 2.12 -6.88 12.89
C SER A 40 2.50 -6.66 14.34
N GLY A 41 2.03 -7.56 15.20
CA GLY A 41 2.30 -7.48 16.62
C GLY A 41 1.65 -8.62 17.38
N THR A 42 1.50 -8.41 18.69
CA THR A 42 0.96 -9.41 19.61
C THR A 42 -0.19 -8.81 20.41
N VAL A 43 -1.21 -9.62 20.66
CA VAL A 43 -2.34 -9.32 21.53
C VAL A 43 -2.50 -10.41 22.58
N LYS A 44 -2.98 -10.06 23.76
CA LYS A 44 -3.33 -11.02 24.81
C LYS A 44 -4.63 -11.73 24.44
N GLY A 45 -4.57 -13.05 24.26
CA GLY A 45 -5.73 -13.93 24.14
C GLY A 45 -6.05 -14.63 25.47
N GLU A 46 -7.14 -15.40 25.47
CA GLU A 46 -7.56 -16.19 26.64
C GLU A 46 -6.58 -17.32 26.97
N GLU A 47 -6.04 -17.97 25.93
CA GLU A 47 -5.10 -19.10 26.04
C GLU A 47 -3.62 -18.67 26.00
N GLY A 48 -3.36 -17.36 25.95
CA GLY A 48 -2.01 -16.80 25.87
C GLY A 48 -1.88 -15.71 24.81
N ASP A 49 -0.66 -15.22 24.64
CA ASP A 49 -0.33 -14.19 23.67
C ASP A 49 -0.44 -14.73 22.23
N LEU A 50 -1.12 -13.97 21.37
CA LEU A 50 -1.39 -14.32 19.98
C LEU A 50 -0.73 -13.31 19.05
N LYS A 51 -0.05 -13.80 18.02
CA LYS A 51 0.40 -12.95 16.91
C LYS A 51 -0.80 -12.47 16.11
N LEU A 52 -0.83 -11.20 15.74
CA LEU A 52 -1.88 -10.59 14.95
C LEU A 52 -1.26 -9.79 13.79
N GLY A 53 -1.76 -10.02 12.58
CA GLY A 53 -1.51 -9.19 11.41
C GLY A 53 -2.72 -8.32 11.09
N CYS A 54 -2.50 -7.13 10.56
CA CYS A 54 -3.56 -6.28 10.04
C CYS A 54 -3.10 -5.60 8.74
N GLN A 55 -3.92 -5.67 7.70
CA GLN A 55 -3.75 -4.87 6.49
C GLN A 55 -4.71 -3.69 6.54
N VAL A 56 -4.18 -2.47 6.49
CA VAL A 56 -4.96 -1.24 6.39
C VAL A 56 -4.85 -0.73 4.97
N VAL A 57 -5.98 -0.62 4.29
CA VAL A 57 -6.08 -0.27 2.88
C VAL A 57 -6.66 1.13 2.77
N ALA A 58 -5.96 2.02 2.07
CA ALA A 58 -6.50 3.34 1.75
C ALA A 58 -7.65 3.20 0.74
N MET A 59 -8.82 3.70 1.12
CA MET A 59 -10.03 3.73 0.30
C MET A 59 -10.25 5.11 -0.34
N GLY A 60 -9.35 6.06 -0.02
CA GLY A 60 -9.31 7.42 -0.54
C GLY A 60 -10.16 8.38 0.26
N LYS A 61 -9.78 9.67 0.22
CA LYS A 61 -10.48 10.77 0.90
C LYS A 61 -10.58 10.54 2.42
N GLY A 62 -9.52 10.04 3.03
CA GLY A 62 -9.45 9.78 4.46
C GLY A 62 -10.23 8.55 4.92
N ASN A 63 -10.64 7.66 4.01
CA ASN A 63 -11.36 6.42 4.33
C ASN A 63 -10.43 5.23 4.23
N PHE A 64 -10.62 4.24 5.10
CA PHE A 64 -9.78 3.06 5.23
C PHE A 64 -10.61 1.81 5.47
N MET A 65 -10.09 0.68 4.99
CA MET A 65 -10.56 -0.66 5.35
C MET A 65 -9.42 -1.38 6.07
N ALA A 66 -9.67 -1.91 7.26
CA ALA A 66 -8.76 -2.79 7.96
C ALA A 66 -9.22 -4.24 7.81
N ARG A 67 -8.27 -5.14 7.58
CA ARG A 67 -8.47 -6.60 7.59
C ARG A 67 -7.52 -7.24 8.59
N GLY A 68 -8.07 -7.90 9.62
CA GLY A 68 -7.33 -8.53 10.70
C GLY A 68 -7.11 -10.04 10.47
N TYR A 69 -5.93 -10.52 10.86
CA TYR A 69 -5.46 -11.89 10.62
C TYR A 69 -4.84 -12.50 11.88
N VAL A 70 -5.51 -13.49 12.46
CA VAL A 70 -5.02 -14.21 13.65
C VAL A 70 -3.86 -15.14 13.26
N GLY A 71 -2.77 -15.12 14.04
CA GLY A 71 -1.54 -15.84 13.75
C GLY A 71 -0.51 -15.03 12.95
N GLY A 72 -0.90 -13.89 12.37
CA GLY A 72 -0.02 -13.01 11.60
C GLY A 72 -0.57 -12.71 10.20
N LEU A 73 0.21 -12.01 9.36
CA LEU A 73 -0.21 -11.61 8.02
C LEU A 73 -0.25 -12.81 7.04
N PRO A 74 -0.92 -12.70 5.88
CA PRO A 74 -0.81 -13.70 4.81
C PRO A 74 0.66 -13.97 4.44
N GLY A 75 1.09 -15.23 4.51
CA GLY A 75 2.49 -15.64 4.31
C GLY A 75 3.42 -15.43 5.52
N ASP A 76 2.90 -14.98 6.66
CA ASP A 76 3.64 -14.74 7.91
C ASP A 76 2.87 -15.24 9.14
N GLY A 77 2.38 -16.48 9.06
CA GLY A 77 1.78 -17.19 10.20
C GLY A 77 0.26 -17.09 10.33
N TRP A 78 -0.44 -16.38 9.43
CA TRP A 78 -1.91 -16.43 9.39
C TRP A 78 -2.40 -17.88 9.40
N ASN A 79 -3.25 -18.20 10.37
CA ASN A 79 -3.76 -19.56 10.59
C ASN A 79 -4.96 -19.93 9.68
N LEU A 80 -5.26 -19.10 8.67
CA LEU A 80 -6.38 -19.28 7.73
C LEU A 80 -7.78 -19.20 8.37
N THR A 81 -7.89 -18.74 9.63
CA THR A 81 -9.20 -18.40 10.17
C THR A 81 -9.78 -17.21 9.44
N LYS A 82 -11.10 -17.18 9.32
CA LYS A 82 -11.85 -16.06 8.73
C LYS A 82 -11.35 -14.72 9.29
N GLU A 83 -11.00 -13.83 8.38
CA GLU A 83 -10.61 -12.46 8.67
C GLU A 83 -11.81 -11.60 9.10
N ASP A 84 -11.53 -10.65 9.98
CA ASP A 84 -12.46 -9.56 10.29
C ASP A 84 -12.13 -8.36 9.41
N THR A 85 -13.16 -7.73 8.83
CA THR A 85 -13.00 -6.53 8.00
C THR A 85 -13.83 -5.39 8.57
N VAL A 86 -13.20 -4.22 8.76
CA VAL A 86 -13.83 -3.04 9.34
C VAL A 86 -13.46 -1.80 8.54
N ASN A 87 -14.43 -0.93 8.25
CA ASN A 87 -14.20 0.36 7.62
C ASN A 87 -14.16 1.48 8.66
N ALA A 88 -13.31 2.48 8.44
CA ALA A 88 -13.23 3.65 9.28
C ALA A 88 -12.76 4.87 8.47
N SER A 89 -12.93 6.06 9.03
CA SER A 89 -12.40 7.31 8.49
C SER A 89 -11.41 7.92 9.46
N ILE A 90 -10.44 8.66 8.94
CA ILE A 90 -9.50 9.45 9.73
C ILE A 90 -10.26 10.52 10.52
N ARG A 91 -9.85 10.70 11.78
CA ARG A 91 -10.35 11.73 12.69
C ARG A 91 -9.48 12.96 12.65
N GLU A 92 -9.99 14.09 13.15
CA GLU A 92 -9.26 15.37 13.22
C GLU A 92 -7.92 15.28 13.97
N ASN A 93 -7.82 14.37 14.94
CA ASN A 93 -6.59 14.12 15.70
C ASN A 93 -5.57 13.21 14.97
N GLY A 94 -5.82 12.88 13.69
CA GLY A 94 -4.99 12.02 12.85
C GLY A 94 -5.12 10.52 13.11
N SER A 95 -5.98 10.10 14.03
CA SER A 95 -6.21 8.66 14.30
C SER A 95 -7.26 8.07 13.37
N VAL A 96 -7.13 6.78 13.08
CA VAL A 96 -8.19 5.96 12.46
C VAL A 96 -8.60 4.91 13.48
N VAL A 97 -9.91 4.84 13.77
CA VAL A 97 -10.43 3.91 14.78
C VAL A 97 -11.34 2.90 14.11
N PHE A 98 -10.87 1.66 14.04
CA PHE A 98 -11.62 0.51 13.54
C PHE A 98 -12.26 -0.20 14.74
N GLU A 99 -13.57 -0.44 14.69
CA GLU A 99 -14.30 -1.09 15.76
C GLU A 99 -15.25 -2.15 15.19
N ASN A 100 -15.25 -3.34 15.78
CA ASN A 100 -16.25 -4.39 15.54
C ASN A 100 -17.01 -4.72 16.83
N ASP A 101 -17.72 -5.83 16.86
CA ASP A 101 -18.52 -6.28 18.01
C ASP A 101 -17.69 -6.78 19.20
N LYS A 102 -16.36 -6.87 19.08
CA LYS A 102 -15.46 -7.45 20.09
C LYS A 102 -14.31 -6.54 20.49
N HIS A 103 -13.74 -5.82 19.54
CA HIS A 103 -12.48 -5.10 19.70
C HIS A 103 -12.49 -3.74 19.01
N ARG A 104 -11.62 -2.87 19.51
CA ARG A 104 -11.30 -1.57 18.94
C ARG A 104 -9.81 -1.53 18.60
N ALA A 105 -9.48 -1.13 17.38
CA ALA A 105 -8.13 -0.86 16.93
C ALA A 105 -7.95 0.63 16.64
N ILE A 106 -7.03 1.29 17.35
CA ILE A 106 -6.72 2.71 17.21
C ILE A 106 -5.38 2.84 16.52
N LEU A 107 -5.39 3.23 15.24
CA LEU A 107 -4.19 3.48 14.46
C LEU A 107 -3.83 4.97 14.54
N LYS A 108 -2.61 5.27 14.95
CA LYS A 108 -2.03 6.62 14.94
C LYS A 108 -0.51 6.54 14.83
N GLU A 109 0.09 7.39 14.00
CA GLU A 109 1.56 7.52 13.90
C GLU A 109 2.30 6.19 13.66
N GLY A 110 1.73 5.31 12.83
CA GLY A 110 2.36 4.02 12.49
C GLY A 110 2.22 2.91 13.54
N ALA A 111 1.55 3.18 14.67
CA ALA A 111 1.24 2.21 15.71
C ALA A 111 -0.27 1.99 15.80
N MET A 112 -0.68 0.73 15.89
CA MET A 112 -2.06 0.32 16.09
C MET A 112 -2.21 -0.27 17.49
N GLU A 113 -2.97 0.40 18.36
CA GLU A 113 -3.33 -0.14 19.67
C GLU A 113 -4.61 -0.96 19.57
N ILE A 114 -4.61 -2.16 20.15
CA ILE A 114 -5.79 -3.03 20.22
C ILE A 114 -6.35 -3.02 21.64
N GLN A 115 -7.65 -2.77 21.73
CA GLN A 115 -8.41 -2.70 22.97
C GLN A 115 -9.65 -3.60 22.89
N THR A 116 -10.12 -4.07 24.04
CA THR A 116 -11.51 -4.51 24.23
C THR A 116 -12.45 -3.30 24.20
N LEU A 117 -13.76 -3.53 24.03
CA LEU A 117 -14.75 -2.44 23.91
C LEU A 117 -14.88 -1.55 25.17
N ASP A 118 -14.50 -2.07 26.34
CA ASP A 118 -14.41 -1.33 27.61
C ASP A 118 -13.14 -0.46 27.73
N GLY A 119 -12.27 -0.47 26.71
CA GLY A 119 -11.07 0.37 26.63
C GLY A 119 -9.81 -0.26 27.22
N LYS A 120 -9.84 -1.50 27.68
CA LYS A 120 -8.63 -2.19 28.16
C LYS A 120 -7.74 -2.55 26.97
N LYS A 121 -6.51 -2.02 26.96
CA LYS A 121 -5.46 -2.40 26.01
C LYS A 121 -5.10 -3.87 26.16
N ILE A 122 -5.16 -4.61 25.05
CA ILE A 122 -4.77 -6.02 24.97
C ILE A 122 -3.53 -6.25 24.10
N GLY A 123 -3.10 -5.27 23.30
CA GLY A 123 -1.88 -5.39 22.54
C GLY A 123 -1.62 -4.22 21.62
N SER A 124 -0.63 -4.39 20.74
CA SER A 124 -0.30 -3.39 19.73
C SER A 124 0.39 -4.01 18.54
N LEU A 125 0.19 -3.40 17.37
CA LEU A 125 0.84 -3.75 16.12
C LEU A 125 1.64 -2.53 15.64
N GLN A 126 2.81 -2.80 15.07
CA GLN A 126 3.66 -1.79 14.46
C GLN A 126 3.62 -1.95 12.95
N SER A 127 3.74 -0.83 12.22
CA SER A 127 3.91 -0.87 10.77
C SER A 127 5.13 -1.72 10.40
N ILE A 128 4.97 -2.56 9.39
CA ILE A 128 6.06 -3.36 8.83
C ILE A 128 6.15 -3.13 7.31
N LEU A 129 7.37 -3.22 6.80
CA LEU A 129 7.64 -3.17 5.37
C LEU A 129 8.29 -4.48 4.92
N ARG A 130 7.53 -5.32 4.23
CA ARG A 130 8.06 -6.54 3.61
C ARG A 130 8.79 -6.20 2.32
N LYS A 131 9.93 -6.86 2.10
CA LYS A 131 10.73 -6.73 0.88
C LYS A 131 10.92 -8.10 0.25
N SER A 132 10.77 -8.17 -1.08
CA SER A 132 11.11 -9.39 -1.81
C SER A 132 12.59 -9.72 -1.62
N PRO A 133 12.96 -10.99 -1.39
CA PRO A 133 14.37 -11.39 -1.31
C PRO A 133 15.13 -11.21 -2.64
N THR A 134 14.41 -11.05 -3.76
CA THR A 134 15.00 -10.79 -5.07
C THR A 134 14.90 -9.33 -5.52
N LEU A 135 14.44 -8.42 -4.66
CA LEU A 135 14.38 -6.99 -4.99
C LEU A 135 15.80 -6.45 -5.23
N GLY A 136 16.03 -5.86 -6.40
CA GLY A 136 17.34 -5.39 -6.85
C GLY A 136 18.33 -6.51 -7.17
N ALA A 137 17.87 -7.76 -7.36
CA ALA A 137 18.76 -8.86 -7.69
C ALA A 137 19.49 -8.58 -9.02
N LYS A 138 20.81 -8.72 -9.02
CA LYS A 138 21.61 -8.53 -10.23
C LYS A 138 21.31 -9.63 -11.26
N PRO A 139 21.31 -9.32 -12.56
CA PRO A 139 21.22 -10.33 -13.60
C PRO A 139 22.29 -11.41 -13.40
N PRO A 140 21.94 -12.71 -13.43
CA PRO A 140 22.93 -13.77 -13.32
C PRO A 140 23.86 -13.77 -14.55
N LYS A 141 25.02 -14.40 -14.42
CA LYS A 141 25.99 -14.52 -15.52
C LYS A 141 25.33 -15.13 -16.76
N GLY A 142 25.45 -14.44 -17.90
CA GLY A 142 24.86 -14.86 -19.18
C GLY A 142 23.39 -14.47 -19.38
N ALA A 143 22.77 -13.78 -18.43
CA ALA A 143 21.45 -13.21 -18.64
C ALA A 143 21.46 -12.12 -19.71
N VAL A 144 20.38 -12.03 -20.47
CA VAL A 144 20.11 -10.88 -21.33
C VAL A 144 19.48 -9.80 -20.47
N VAL A 145 20.14 -8.64 -20.34
CA VAL A 145 19.59 -7.47 -19.65
C VAL A 145 18.63 -6.78 -20.60
N LEU A 146 17.33 -6.80 -20.27
CA LEU A 146 16.33 -6.09 -21.06
C LEU A 146 16.28 -4.61 -20.68
N PHE A 147 16.25 -4.31 -19.38
CA PHE A 147 16.20 -2.95 -18.83
C PHE A 147 16.96 -2.87 -17.50
N GLU A 148 17.72 -1.80 -17.31
CA GLU A 148 18.45 -1.51 -16.05
C GLU A 148 18.50 0.01 -15.75
N GLY A 149 17.58 0.79 -16.32
CA GLY A 149 17.49 2.25 -16.09
C GLY A 149 18.34 3.11 -17.02
N ALA A 150 19.11 2.51 -17.94
CA ALA A 150 20.01 3.24 -18.84
C ALA A 150 19.43 3.49 -20.26
N SER A 151 18.78 2.49 -20.84
CA SER A 151 18.27 2.53 -22.22
C SER A 151 17.00 1.71 -22.39
N THR A 152 16.14 2.14 -23.31
CA THR A 152 14.90 1.45 -23.69
C THR A 152 14.95 0.81 -25.08
N GLU A 153 16.11 0.77 -25.73
CA GLU A 153 16.29 0.28 -27.11
C GLU A 153 15.83 -1.18 -27.32
N ASN A 154 15.84 -1.98 -26.25
CA ASN A 154 15.37 -3.35 -26.24
C ASN A 154 13.83 -3.46 -26.31
N PHE A 155 13.09 -2.34 -26.29
CA PHE A 155 11.63 -2.29 -26.27
C PHE A 155 11.03 -1.40 -27.36
N LYS A 156 9.83 -1.75 -27.83
CA LYS A 156 9.02 -0.99 -28.78
C LYS A 156 7.53 -1.01 -28.40
N PRO A 157 6.92 0.15 -28.06
CA PRO A 157 7.59 1.40 -27.72
C PRO A 157 8.52 1.22 -26.51
N GLY A 158 9.57 2.04 -26.43
CA GLY A 158 10.50 2.06 -25.30
C GLY A 158 10.50 3.44 -24.67
N ARG A 159 9.68 3.66 -23.64
CA ARG A 159 9.56 4.94 -22.93
C ARG A 159 10.13 4.82 -21.52
N MET A 160 10.74 5.88 -21.02
CA MET A 160 11.35 5.94 -19.70
C MET A 160 10.95 7.23 -18.98
N THR A 161 10.71 7.14 -17.69
CA THR A 161 10.48 8.29 -16.81
C THR A 161 11.79 9.03 -16.51
N GLU A 162 11.69 10.25 -15.96
CA GLU A 162 12.86 11.02 -15.53
C GLU A 162 13.64 10.34 -14.40
N ASP A 163 12.98 9.54 -13.57
CA ASP A 163 13.59 8.74 -12.50
C ASP A 163 14.04 7.34 -12.96
N HIS A 164 14.25 7.15 -14.27
CA HIS A 164 14.86 5.97 -14.88
C HIS A 164 14.04 4.66 -14.76
N LEU A 165 12.70 4.76 -14.77
CA LEU A 165 11.81 3.60 -14.81
C LEU A 165 11.24 3.37 -16.22
N LEU A 166 11.19 2.11 -16.65
CA LEU A 166 10.54 1.73 -17.90
C LEU A 166 9.03 1.92 -17.77
N MET A 167 8.42 2.70 -18.66
CA MET A 167 6.98 2.92 -18.66
C MET A 167 6.23 1.73 -19.27
N GLU A 168 4.95 1.60 -18.91
CA GLU A 168 4.05 0.59 -19.47
C GLU A 168 3.94 0.64 -21.00
N GLY A 169 3.44 -0.45 -21.58
CA GLY A 169 3.24 -0.61 -23.02
C GLY A 169 4.51 -1.03 -23.75
N ALA A 170 5.55 -1.43 -23.01
CA ALA A 170 6.83 -1.83 -23.57
C ALA A 170 6.85 -3.31 -23.98
N LYS A 171 7.11 -3.57 -25.28
CA LYS A 171 7.28 -4.93 -25.82
C LYS A 171 8.73 -5.16 -26.21
N SER A 172 9.34 -6.27 -25.76
CA SER A 172 10.71 -6.60 -26.14
C SER A 172 10.85 -6.73 -27.66
N VAL A 173 11.92 -6.18 -28.22
CA VAL A 173 12.26 -6.32 -29.64
C VAL A 173 12.69 -7.75 -29.93
N LYS A 174 13.53 -8.31 -29.05
CA LYS A 174 13.94 -9.71 -29.12
C LYS A 174 12.77 -10.63 -28.73
N LEU A 175 12.66 -11.74 -29.45
CA LEU A 175 11.72 -12.82 -29.14
C LEU A 175 12.43 -13.90 -28.33
N PHE A 176 11.68 -14.52 -27.42
CA PHE A 176 12.20 -15.54 -26.50
C PHE A 176 11.36 -16.82 -26.59
N ARG A 177 12.04 -17.97 -26.52
CA ARG A 177 11.41 -19.28 -26.33
C ARG A 177 11.35 -19.57 -24.83
N ASP A 178 11.81 -20.72 -24.39
CA ASP A 178 11.90 -21.06 -22.98
C ASP A 178 12.90 -20.13 -22.29
N HIS A 179 12.49 -19.54 -21.17
CA HIS A 179 13.30 -18.57 -20.46
C HIS A 179 12.92 -18.50 -18.98
N ARG A 180 13.82 -17.93 -18.18
CA ARG A 180 13.53 -17.45 -16.83
C ARG A 180 13.55 -15.92 -16.89
N LEU A 181 12.54 -15.30 -16.29
CA LEU A 181 12.36 -13.86 -16.30
C LEU A 181 12.31 -13.33 -14.87
N HIS A 182 13.03 -12.24 -14.62
CA HIS A 182 12.93 -11.44 -13.41
C HIS A 182 12.43 -10.05 -13.81
N VAL A 183 11.38 -9.57 -13.15
CA VAL A 183 10.81 -8.23 -13.35
C VAL A 183 10.47 -7.67 -11.98
N GLU A 184 10.83 -6.41 -11.78
CA GLU A 184 10.34 -5.59 -10.68
C GLU A 184 9.42 -4.52 -11.28
N PHE A 185 8.29 -4.29 -10.63
CA PHE A 185 7.29 -3.35 -11.11
C PHE A 185 6.76 -2.51 -9.96
N ARG A 186 6.25 -1.33 -10.31
CA ARG A 186 5.59 -0.41 -9.39
C ARG A 186 4.25 -0.02 -10.00
N LEU A 187 3.19 -0.21 -9.24
CA LEU A 187 1.84 0.13 -9.66
C LEU A 187 1.46 1.53 -9.16
N PRO A 188 0.63 2.28 -9.91
CA PRO A 188 0.15 3.57 -9.45
C PRO A 188 -0.80 3.40 -8.25
N TYR A 189 -0.63 4.24 -7.25
CA TYR A 189 -1.55 4.39 -6.14
C TYR A 189 -2.89 4.94 -6.62
N LYS A 190 -3.94 4.12 -6.51
CA LYS A 190 -5.31 4.44 -6.94
C LYS A 190 -6.32 4.10 -5.84
N PRO A 191 -6.30 4.81 -4.70
CA PRO A 191 -7.05 4.43 -3.50
C PRO A 191 -8.56 4.50 -3.67
N THR A 192 -9.08 5.19 -4.69
CA THR A 192 -10.51 5.26 -5.01
C THR A 192 -10.95 4.24 -6.07
N ALA A 193 -10.01 3.56 -6.74
CA ALA A 193 -10.30 2.56 -7.77
C ALA A 193 -10.41 1.15 -7.16
N ARG A 194 -11.20 0.26 -7.79
CA ARG A 194 -11.42 -1.11 -7.33
C ARG A 194 -11.28 -2.11 -8.47
N GLY A 195 -11.06 -3.37 -8.10
CA GLY A 195 -10.90 -4.47 -9.06
C GLY A 195 -9.87 -4.14 -10.14
N GLN A 196 -10.22 -4.43 -11.40
CA GLN A 196 -9.37 -4.18 -12.57
C GLN A 196 -9.03 -2.70 -12.82
N GLY A 197 -9.65 -1.74 -12.11
CA GLY A 197 -9.29 -0.33 -12.21
C GLY A 197 -8.13 0.08 -11.29
N ARG A 198 -7.78 -0.76 -10.30
CA ARG A 198 -6.81 -0.44 -9.25
C ARG A 198 -5.41 -0.90 -9.67
N GLY A 199 -4.75 -0.06 -10.46
CA GLY A 199 -3.34 -0.26 -10.84
C GLY A 199 -3.10 -1.49 -11.73
N ASN A 200 -3.92 -1.69 -12.74
CA ASN A 200 -3.86 -2.84 -13.64
C ASN A 200 -2.78 -2.71 -14.72
N SER A 201 -2.04 -3.78 -14.94
CA SER A 201 -1.06 -3.99 -15.99
C SER A 201 -0.91 -5.50 -16.26
N GLY A 202 0.01 -5.91 -17.13
CA GLY A 202 0.21 -7.33 -17.40
C GLY A 202 1.57 -7.63 -18.02
N LEU A 203 2.14 -8.76 -17.65
CA LEU A 203 3.33 -9.32 -18.28
C LEU A 203 2.90 -10.43 -19.25
N TYR A 204 2.96 -10.13 -20.54
CA TYR A 204 2.57 -11.07 -21.58
C TYR A 204 3.75 -11.93 -22.03
N LEU A 205 3.82 -13.16 -21.52
CA LEU A 205 4.81 -14.13 -21.95
C LEU A 205 4.54 -14.51 -23.40
N GLN A 206 5.57 -14.30 -24.25
CA GLN A 206 5.51 -14.54 -25.70
C GLN A 206 4.36 -13.80 -26.41
N GLY A 207 3.85 -12.72 -25.80
CA GLY A 207 2.71 -11.96 -26.34
C GLY A 207 1.39 -12.73 -26.34
N ARG A 208 1.24 -13.78 -25.53
CA ARG A 208 0.06 -14.65 -25.52
C ARG A 208 -0.52 -14.91 -24.14
N TYR A 209 0.34 -15.19 -23.17
CA TYR A 209 -0.09 -15.61 -21.84
C TYR A 209 0.20 -14.51 -20.83
N GLU A 210 -0.86 -13.91 -20.32
CA GLU A 210 -0.75 -12.82 -19.35
C GLU A 210 -0.48 -13.37 -17.95
N VAL A 211 0.59 -12.88 -17.33
CA VAL A 211 0.77 -12.90 -15.88
C VAL A 211 0.26 -11.56 -15.36
N GLN A 212 -0.86 -11.61 -14.64
CA GLN A 212 -1.56 -10.42 -14.14
C GLN A 212 -0.66 -9.61 -13.19
N MET A 213 -0.66 -8.28 -13.35
CA MET A 213 -0.04 -7.32 -12.45
C MET A 213 -1.12 -6.34 -11.98
N LEU A 214 -1.52 -6.44 -10.72
CA LEU A 214 -2.62 -5.65 -10.17
C LEU A 214 -2.32 -5.27 -8.73
N ASP A 215 -2.80 -4.10 -8.29
CA ASP A 215 -2.80 -3.75 -6.88
C ASP A 215 -3.91 -4.56 -6.19
N SER A 216 -3.53 -5.74 -5.71
CA SER A 216 -4.36 -6.66 -4.95
C SER A 216 -4.15 -6.52 -3.43
N PHE A 217 -3.62 -5.39 -2.97
CA PHE A 217 -3.39 -5.17 -1.55
C PHE A 217 -4.73 -4.93 -0.81
N GLY A 218 -5.04 -5.81 0.15
CA GLY A 218 -6.31 -5.81 0.90
C GLY A 218 -7.12 -7.07 0.71
#